data_AF-A0A9D2RI77-F1
#
_entry.id   AF-A0A9D2RI77-F1
#
_cell.length_a   1.000
_cell.length_b   1.000
_cell.length_c   1.000
_cell.angle_alpha   90.00
_cell.angle_beta   90.00
_cell.angle_gamma   90.00
#
_symmetry.space_group_name_H-M   'P 1'
#
loop_
_entity.id
_entity.type
_entity.pdbx_description
1 polymer ?
#
loop_
_entity_poly.entity_id
_entity_poly.type
_entity_poly.pdbx_seq_one_letter_code
_entity_poly.pdbx_strand_id
1 'polypeptide(L)'
;MWKRIINNVWVKIAAGIVVAGVLFVVIWSIEYSRPIPKEKLPASAQKFIADYYADHSVLMIQKEMNELSISYEVVFTGGTKLEFRRNGTWREVDCGAGELIPEAILPSQIATHLQENFPGSYVTRIEHDDRRYEVELNDHREVTFDDRTFWVTDYDD
;
A
#
# COMPACT_ATOMS: atom_id res chain seq x y z
N MET A 1 21.88 34.63 -44.13
CA MET A 1 20.49 34.17 -44.36
C MET A 1 20.23 32.74 -43.88
N TRP A 2 21.22 31.84 -43.91
CA TRP A 2 21.04 30.42 -43.55
C TRP A 2 20.97 30.13 -42.03
N LYS A 3 21.65 30.93 -41.18
CA LYS A 3 21.60 30.78 -39.71
C LYS A 3 20.18 30.94 -39.11
N ARG A 4 19.32 31.78 -39.72
CA ARG A 4 17.93 31.99 -39.28
C ARG A 4 17.02 30.79 -39.56
N ILE A 5 17.27 30.07 -40.65
CA ILE A 5 16.49 28.89 -41.04
C ILE A 5 16.86 27.71 -40.15
N ILE A 6 18.16 27.52 -39.89
CA ILE A 6 18.68 26.48 -38.99
C ILE A 6 18.12 26.67 -37.56
N ASN A 7 18.14 27.89 -37.03
CA ASN A 7 17.58 28.17 -35.69
C ASN A 7 16.07 27.87 -35.59
N ASN A 8 15.28 28.21 -36.61
CA ASN A 8 13.84 27.92 -36.60
C ASN A 8 13.54 26.41 -36.71
N VAL A 9 14.40 25.65 -37.40
CA VAL A 9 14.29 24.18 -37.47
C VAL A 9 14.63 23.57 -36.11
N TRP A 10 15.74 23.98 -35.48
CA TRP A 10 16.12 23.50 -34.15
C TRP A 10 15.11 23.89 -33.05
N VAL A 11 14.53 25.08 -33.11
CA VAL A 11 13.48 25.53 -32.17
C VAL A 11 12.20 24.69 -32.34
N LYS A 12 11.80 24.35 -33.56
CA LYS A 12 10.63 23.48 -33.80
C LYS A 12 10.88 22.04 -33.37
N ILE A 13 12.09 21.52 -33.59
CA ILE A 13 12.50 20.18 -33.11
C ILE A 13 12.52 20.16 -31.58
N ALA A 14 13.13 21.16 -30.94
CA ALA A 14 13.17 21.29 -29.48
C ALA A 14 11.78 21.45 -28.87
N ALA A 15 10.91 22.28 -29.45
CA ALA A 15 9.52 22.42 -29.00
C ALA A 15 8.73 21.11 -29.15
N GLY A 16 8.95 20.35 -30.23
CA GLY A 16 8.36 19.03 -30.42
C GLY A 16 8.81 18.01 -29.35
N ILE A 17 10.09 18.02 -28.97
CA ILE A 17 10.64 17.17 -27.91
C ILE A 17 10.05 17.56 -26.54
N VAL A 18 9.89 18.85 -26.25
CA VAL A 18 9.26 19.32 -25.00
C VAL A 18 7.79 18.88 -24.92
N VAL A 19 7.01 19.03 -26.00
CA VAL A 19 5.61 18.59 -26.04
C VAL A 19 5.48 17.07 -25.90
N ALA A 20 6.34 16.29 -26.57
CA ALA A 20 6.37 14.84 -26.42
C ALA A 20 6.78 14.40 -25.00
N GLY A 21 7.74 15.12 -24.38
CA GLY A 21 8.15 14.88 -23.00
C GLY A 21 7.02 15.15 -21.99
N VAL A 22 6.27 16.24 -22.17
CA VAL A 22 5.11 16.55 -21.32
C VAL A 22 4.00 15.51 -21.48
N LEU A 23 3.69 15.09 -22.73
CA LEU A 23 2.72 14.03 -22.98
C LEU A 23 3.14 12.70 -22.38
N PHE A 24 4.44 12.38 -22.41
CA PHE A 24 4.98 11.21 -21.72
C PHE A 24 4.69 11.32 -20.22
N VAL A 25 5.16 12.38 -19.54
CA VAL A 25 4.94 12.57 -18.09
C VAL A 25 3.47 12.46 -17.67
N VAL A 26 2.55 13.04 -18.46
CA VAL A 26 1.10 12.97 -18.17
C VAL A 26 0.53 11.56 -18.39
N ILE A 27 1.06 10.77 -19.33
CA ILE A 27 0.66 9.36 -19.54
C ILE A 27 1.20 8.46 -18.42
N TRP A 28 2.40 8.75 -17.90
CA TRP A 28 2.97 7.98 -16.79
C TRP A 28 2.16 8.21 -15.51
N SER A 29 1.82 9.45 -15.14
CA SER A 29 1.17 9.73 -13.85
C SER A 29 -0.34 9.40 -13.75
N ILE A 30 -0.86 8.41 -14.48
CA ILE A 30 -2.27 7.99 -14.34
C ILE A 30 -2.37 6.84 -13.34
N GLU A 31 -2.72 7.18 -12.10
CA GLU A 31 -3.27 6.23 -11.14
C GLU A 31 -4.72 5.88 -11.52
N TYR A 32 -5.01 4.59 -11.66
CA TYR A 32 -6.33 4.10 -12.05
C TYR A 32 -6.89 3.17 -10.97
N SER A 33 -7.94 3.64 -10.28
CA SER A 33 -8.72 2.83 -9.35
C SER A 33 -10.07 2.48 -9.97
N ARG A 34 -10.48 1.21 -9.83
CA ARG A 34 -11.80 0.75 -10.29
C ARG A 34 -12.46 -0.18 -9.26
N PRO A 35 -13.77 -0.02 -9.02
CA PRO A 35 -14.50 -0.98 -8.21
C PRO A 35 -14.53 -2.35 -8.91
N ILE A 36 -14.39 -3.41 -8.12
CA ILE A 36 -14.47 -4.80 -8.59
C ILE A 36 -15.33 -5.62 -7.63
N PRO A 37 -15.98 -6.70 -8.11
CA PRO A 37 -16.68 -7.61 -7.21
C PRO A 37 -15.69 -8.56 -6.51
N LYS A 38 -16.08 -9.15 -5.37
CA LYS A 38 -15.22 -9.98 -4.51
C LYS A 38 -14.57 -11.15 -5.25
N GLU A 39 -15.26 -11.72 -6.24
CA GLU A 39 -14.79 -12.86 -7.03
C GLU A 39 -13.60 -12.50 -7.92
N LYS A 40 -13.33 -11.21 -8.14
CA LYS A 40 -12.16 -10.73 -8.88
C LYS A 40 -10.93 -10.50 -8.01
N LEU A 41 -11.04 -10.63 -6.68
CA LEU A 41 -9.86 -10.66 -5.81
C LEU A 41 -9.05 -11.95 -6.06
N PRO A 42 -7.72 -11.93 -5.89
CA PRO A 42 -6.92 -13.14 -5.90
C PRO A 42 -7.40 -14.14 -4.83
N ALA A 43 -7.27 -15.44 -5.10
CA ALA A 43 -7.74 -16.49 -4.19
C ALA A 43 -7.14 -16.37 -2.77
N SER A 44 -5.86 -15.99 -2.66
CA SER A 44 -5.20 -15.76 -1.37
C SER A 44 -5.83 -14.63 -0.57
N ALA A 45 -6.23 -13.54 -1.22
CA ALA A 45 -6.90 -12.41 -0.57
C ALA A 45 -8.32 -12.79 -0.13
N GLN A 46 -9.06 -13.53 -0.98
CA GLN A 46 -10.38 -14.05 -0.61
C GLN A 46 -10.30 -14.96 0.62
N LYS A 47 -9.29 -15.84 0.67
CA LYS A 47 -9.03 -16.71 1.81
C LYS A 47 -8.67 -15.91 3.05
N PHE A 48 -7.77 -14.93 2.94
CA PHE A 48 -7.37 -14.08 4.06
C PHE A 48 -8.58 -13.38 4.70
N ILE A 49 -9.46 -12.79 3.88
CA ILE A 49 -10.70 -12.15 4.35
C ILE A 49 -11.61 -13.17 5.05
N ALA A 50 -11.74 -14.37 4.48
CA ALA A 50 -12.56 -15.43 5.08
C ALA A 50 -11.98 -16.00 6.38
N ASP A 51 -10.66 -15.99 6.54
CA ASP A 51 -9.99 -16.53 7.73
C ASP A 51 -10.02 -15.52 8.90
N TYR A 52 -9.91 -14.21 8.62
CA TYR A 52 -9.71 -13.18 9.67
C TYR A 52 -10.82 -12.13 9.78
N TYR A 53 -11.59 -11.90 8.72
CA TYR A 53 -12.57 -10.80 8.62
C TYR A 53 -13.92 -11.28 8.06
N ALA A 54 -14.30 -12.52 8.34
CA ALA A 54 -15.50 -13.14 7.78
C ALA A 54 -16.80 -12.46 8.22
N ASP A 55 -16.82 -11.94 9.44
CA ASP A 55 -17.98 -11.29 10.05
C ASP A 55 -18.08 -9.79 9.69
N HIS A 56 -17.06 -9.24 9.03
CA HIS A 56 -17.03 -7.85 8.61
C HIS A 56 -17.80 -7.62 7.31
N SER A 57 -18.69 -6.64 7.33
CA SER A 57 -19.44 -6.24 6.13
C SER A 57 -18.56 -5.40 5.21
N VAL A 58 -18.39 -5.85 3.97
CA VAL A 58 -17.61 -5.14 2.95
C VAL A 58 -18.38 -3.92 2.46
N LEU A 59 -17.77 -2.74 2.57
CA LEU A 59 -18.29 -1.50 2.00
C LEU A 59 -17.86 -1.35 0.54
N MET A 60 -16.59 -1.63 0.24
CA MET A 60 -16.01 -1.38 -1.06
C MET A 60 -14.83 -2.30 -1.34
N ILE A 61 -14.69 -2.73 -2.61
CA ILE A 61 -13.51 -3.45 -3.11
C ILE A 61 -13.05 -2.76 -4.39
N GLN A 62 -11.77 -2.38 -4.42
CA GLN A 62 -11.17 -1.70 -5.57
C GLN A 62 -9.94 -2.44 -6.05
N LYS A 63 -9.70 -2.37 -7.36
CA LYS A 63 -8.42 -2.70 -7.95
C LYS A 63 -7.73 -1.40 -8.31
N GLU A 64 -6.51 -1.24 -7.82
CA GLU A 64 -5.68 -0.09 -8.10
C GLU A 64 -4.55 -0.48 -9.04
N MET A 65 -4.22 0.44 -9.94
CA MET A 65 -3.15 0.32 -10.92
C MET A 65 -2.39 1.64 -10.92
N ASN A 66 -1.13 1.59 -10.49
CA ASN A 66 -0.17 2.68 -10.69
C ASN A 66 0.88 2.26 -11.73
N GLU A 67 1.86 3.12 -11.99
CA GLU A 67 2.84 2.98 -13.08
C GLU A 67 3.54 1.60 -13.17
N LEU A 68 3.70 0.90 -12.05
CA LEU A 68 4.45 -0.36 -11.99
C LEU A 68 3.78 -1.46 -11.18
N SER A 69 2.65 -1.20 -10.51
CA SER A 69 2.06 -2.16 -9.58
C SER A 69 0.54 -2.24 -9.68
N ILE A 70 0.03 -3.41 -9.26
CA ILE A 70 -1.39 -3.68 -9.09
C ILE A 70 -1.57 -4.04 -7.62
N SER A 71 -2.47 -3.34 -6.95
CA SER A 71 -2.95 -3.66 -5.61
C SER A 71 -4.47 -3.82 -5.63
N TYR A 72 -4.99 -4.40 -4.56
CA TYR A 72 -6.41 -4.52 -4.31
C TYR A 72 -6.70 -4.00 -2.92
N GLU A 73 -7.66 -3.08 -2.82
CA GLU A 73 -8.09 -2.52 -1.55
C GLU A 73 -9.48 -3.05 -1.20
N VAL A 74 -9.67 -3.44 0.07
CA VAL A 74 -10.95 -3.83 0.63
C VAL A 74 -11.23 -2.95 1.84
N VAL A 75 -12.33 -2.21 1.81
CA VAL A 75 -12.79 -1.36 2.91
C VAL A 75 -14.05 -1.97 3.49
N PHE A 76 -14.09 -2.12 4.80
CA PHE A 76 -15.25 -2.60 5.55
C PHE A 76 -16.06 -1.45 6.14
N THR A 77 -17.33 -1.70 6.47
CA THR A 77 -18.22 -0.69 7.07
C THR A 77 -17.75 -0.20 8.44
N GLY A 78 -16.93 -0.99 9.14
CA GLY A 78 -16.34 -0.64 10.44
C GLY A 78 -15.11 0.27 10.35
N GLY A 79 -14.67 0.64 9.15
CA GLY A 79 -13.47 1.46 8.92
C GLY A 79 -12.19 0.64 8.69
N THR A 80 -12.20 -0.66 9.00
CA THR A 80 -11.09 -1.56 8.68
C THR A 80 -10.81 -1.58 7.17
N LYS A 81 -9.54 -1.43 6.81
CA LYS A 81 -9.03 -1.44 5.43
C LYS A 81 -7.95 -2.52 5.29
N LEU A 82 -8.01 -3.26 4.20
CA LEU A 82 -7.00 -4.24 3.82
C LEU A 82 -6.46 -3.91 2.44
N GLU A 83 -5.14 -3.85 2.30
CA GLU A 83 -4.48 -3.79 1.01
C GLU A 83 -3.82 -5.13 0.69
N PHE A 84 -4.03 -5.62 -0.54
CA PHE A 84 -3.40 -6.83 -1.05
C PHE A 84 -2.55 -6.51 -2.27
N ARG A 85 -1.41 -7.17 -2.35
CA ARG A 85 -0.57 -7.19 -3.56
C ARG A 85 -1.27 -7.90 -4.71
N ARG A 86 -0.72 -7.76 -5.92
CA ARG A 86 -1.20 -8.43 -7.15
C ARG A 86 -1.44 -9.95 -6.99
N ASN A 87 -0.62 -10.63 -6.21
CA ASN A 87 -0.69 -12.08 -5.95
C ASN A 87 -1.70 -12.46 -4.84
N GLY A 88 -2.29 -11.47 -4.16
CA GLY A 88 -3.23 -11.67 -3.06
C GLY A 88 -2.62 -11.82 -1.67
N THR A 89 -1.31 -11.68 -1.51
CA THR A 89 -0.73 -11.55 -0.17
C THR A 89 -1.04 -10.16 0.37
N TRP A 90 -1.40 -10.05 1.64
CA TRP A 90 -1.63 -8.76 2.27
C TRP A 90 -0.37 -7.89 2.20
N ARG A 91 -0.57 -6.58 2.10
CA ARG A 91 0.43 -5.52 2.20
C ARG A 91 0.16 -4.70 3.44
N GLU A 92 -1.10 -4.35 3.66
CA GLU A 92 -1.51 -3.54 4.80
C GLU A 92 -2.78 -4.11 5.41
N VAL A 93 -2.84 -4.06 6.74
CA VAL A 93 -4.03 -4.32 7.55
C VAL A 93 -4.16 -3.13 8.49
N ASP A 94 -5.17 -2.30 8.27
CA ASP A 94 -5.48 -1.12 9.06
C ASP A 94 -6.86 -1.33 9.70
N CYS A 95 -6.88 -1.49 11.02
CA CYS A 95 -8.11 -1.75 11.77
C CYS A 95 -8.84 -0.44 12.09
N GLY A 96 -10.15 -0.43 11.85
CA GLY A 96 -11.01 0.67 12.23
C GLY A 96 -11.02 0.93 13.74
N ALA A 97 -11.55 2.09 14.14
CA ALA A 97 -11.53 2.54 15.52
C ALA A 97 -12.12 1.49 16.49
N GLY A 98 -11.31 1.08 17.48
CA GLY A 98 -11.72 0.10 18.50
C GLY A 98 -11.56 -1.36 18.08
N GLU A 99 -11.09 -1.64 16.86
CA GLU A 99 -10.65 -2.96 16.44
C GLU A 99 -9.14 -3.12 16.64
N LEU A 100 -8.68 -4.36 16.69
CA LEU A 100 -7.27 -4.73 16.82
C LEU A 100 -6.94 -5.81 15.80
N ILE A 101 -5.67 -5.85 15.37
CA ILE A 101 -5.22 -6.84 14.42
C ILE A 101 -5.19 -8.23 15.07
N PRO A 102 -5.83 -9.25 14.47
CA PRO A 102 -5.66 -10.64 14.90
C PRO A 102 -4.19 -11.03 15.02
N GLU A 103 -3.77 -11.52 16.19
CA GLU A 103 -2.36 -11.84 16.48
C GLU A 103 -1.74 -12.83 15.47
N ALA A 104 -2.56 -13.72 14.89
CA ALA A 104 -2.15 -14.67 13.86
C ALA A 104 -1.67 -14.02 12.54
N ILE A 105 -1.96 -12.73 12.32
CA ILE A 105 -1.47 -11.96 11.17
C ILE A 105 -0.05 -11.44 11.43
N LEU A 106 0.31 -11.20 12.70
CA LEU A 106 1.61 -10.65 13.08
C LEU A 106 2.71 -11.71 12.96
N PRO A 107 3.89 -11.38 12.41
CA PRO A 107 5.08 -12.21 12.57
C PRO A 107 5.40 -12.40 14.05
N SER A 108 5.69 -13.64 14.47
CA SER A 108 5.91 -13.98 15.88
C SER A 108 6.98 -13.12 16.58
N GLN A 109 8.04 -12.75 15.85
CA GLN A 109 9.13 -11.93 16.36
C GLN A 109 8.66 -10.52 16.71
N ILE A 110 7.79 -9.94 15.87
CA ILE A 110 7.21 -8.62 16.10
C ILE A 110 6.26 -8.70 17.31
N ALA A 111 5.38 -9.70 17.35
CA ALA A 111 4.45 -9.88 18.48
C ALA A 111 5.19 -9.98 19.83
N THR A 112 6.25 -10.79 19.90
CA THR A 112 7.09 -10.91 21.10
C THR A 112 7.74 -9.57 21.47
N HIS A 113 8.36 -8.89 20.50
CA HIS A 113 9.02 -7.60 20.75
C HIS A 113 8.05 -6.56 21.30
N LEU A 114 6.84 -6.48 20.73
CA LEU A 114 5.81 -5.54 21.19
C LEU A 114 5.33 -5.88 22.60
N GLN A 115 5.14 -7.17 22.93
CA GLN A 115 4.74 -7.58 24.27
C GLN A 115 5.79 -7.24 25.34
N GLU A 116 7.07 -7.38 25.02
CA GLU A 116 8.17 -7.10 25.95
C GLU A 116 8.41 -5.59 26.16
N ASN A 117 8.27 -4.78 25.11
CA ASN A 117 8.64 -3.37 25.14
C ASN A 117 7.43 -2.42 25.30
N PHE A 118 6.24 -2.84 24.88
CA PHE A 118 5.00 -2.06 24.93
C PHE A 118 3.87 -2.84 25.63
N PRO A 119 4.07 -3.22 26.90
CA PRO A 119 3.08 -4.03 27.62
C PRO A 119 1.75 -3.27 27.76
N GLY A 120 0.66 -3.93 27.36
CA GLY A 120 -0.70 -3.37 27.42
C GLY A 120 -1.11 -2.56 26.19
N SER A 121 -0.20 -2.32 25.24
CA SER A 121 -0.53 -1.79 23.92
C SER A 121 -1.05 -2.91 23.01
N TYR A 122 -1.82 -2.52 21.99
CA TYR A 122 -2.28 -3.43 20.92
C TYR A 122 -2.07 -2.78 19.56
N VAL A 123 -1.93 -3.62 18.54
CA VAL A 123 -1.67 -3.19 17.17
C VAL A 123 -2.96 -2.80 16.48
N THR A 124 -2.97 -1.60 15.90
CA THR A 124 -4.08 -1.07 15.09
C THR A 124 -3.77 -1.13 13.60
N ARG A 125 -2.50 -0.97 13.21
CA ARG A 125 -2.06 -1.06 11.81
C ARG A 125 -0.80 -1.91 11.69
N ILE A 126 -0.74 -2.73 10.64
CA ILE A 126 0.51 -3.34 10.18
C ILE A 126 0.61 -3.24 8.68
N GLU A 127 1.70 -2.64 8.22
CA GLU A 127 2.11 -2.66 6.83
C GLU A 127 3.36 -3.50 6.67
N HIS A 128 3.44 -4.25 5.59
CA HIS A 128 4.64 -4.92 5.14
C HIS A 128 4.91 -4.43 3.74
N ASP A 129 5.89 -3.55 3.57
CA ASP A 129 6.33 -3.05 2.26
C ASP A 129 7.81 -2.65 2.24
N ASP A 130 8.41 -2.58 1.05
CA ASP A 130 9.82 -2.18 0.86
C ASP A 130 10.82 -2.88 1.82
N ARG A 131 10.59 -4.18 2.09
CA ARG A 131 11.37 -5.02 3.02
C ARG A 131 11.34 -4.58 4.47
N ARG A 132 10.26 -3.91 4.88
CA ARG A 132 10.04 -3.48 6.26
C ARG A 132 8.64 -3.84 6.70
N TYR A 133 8.50 -4.11 7.98
CA TYR A 133 7.21 -4.09 8.65
C TYR A 133 7.10 -2.77 9.40
N GLU A 134 5.98 -2.09 9.25
CA GLU A 134 5.64 -0.91 10.01
C GLU A 134 4.40 -1.22 10.82
N VAL A 135 4.46 -1.00 12.12
CA VAL A 135 3.40 -1.34 13.07
C VAL A 135 2.98 -0.09 13.79
N GLU A 136 1.70 0.26 13.72
CA GLU A 136 1.10 1.31 14.54
C GLU A 136 0.39 0.70 15.74
N LEU A 137 0.63 1.28 16.92
CA LEU A 137 -0.02 0.93 18.16
C LEU A 137 -1.25 1.80 18.41
N ASN A 138 -2.09 1.38 19.34
CA ASN A 138 -3.30 2.08 19.76
C ASN A 138 -3.08 3.50 20.34
N ASP A 139 -1.84 3.88 20.62
CA ASP A 139 -1.45 5.23 21.05
C ASP A 139 -0.74 6.02 19.94
N HIS A 140 -0.87 5.56 18.68
CA HIS A 140 -0.32 6.15 17.46
C HIS A 140 1.20 6.11 17.33
N ARG A 141 1.90 5.41 18.22
CA ARG A 141 3.33 5.17 18.05
C ARG A 141 3.56 4.13 16.97
N GLU A 142 4.55 4.41 16.13
CA GLU A 142 4.95 3.53 15.04
C GLU A 142 6.29 2.87 15.34
N VAL A 143 6.38 1.58 15.04
CA VAL A 143 7.59 0.77 15.17
C VAL A 143 7.89 0.12 13.84
N THR A 144 9.07 0.41 13.29
CA THR A 144 9.51 -0.17 12.02
C THR A 144 10.54 -1.27 12.23
N PHE A 145 10.35 -2.40 11.56
CA PHE A 145 11.22 -3.59 11.61
C PHE A 145 11.75 -3.94 10.23
N ASP A 146 12.98 -4.44 10.14
CA ASP A 146 13.51 -5.08 8.94
C ASP A 146 12.83 -6.45 8.70
N ASP A 147 12.41 -6.75 7.47
CA ASP A 147 11.62 -7.96 7.15
C ASP A 147 12.36 -9.30 7.28
N ARG A 148 13.70 -9.26 7.34
CA ARG A 148 14.56 -10.46 7.42
C ARG A 148 15.04 -10.73 8.83
N THR A 149 15.53 -9.68 9.48
CA THR A 149 16.14 -9.76 10.81
C THR A 149 15.14 -9.53 11.92
N PHE A 150 14.01 -8.87 11.62
CA PHE A 150 13.04 -8.37 12.60
C PHE A 150 13.66 -7.44 13.65
N TRP A 151 14.80 -6.82 13.33
CA TRP A 151 15.39 -5.79 14.16
C TRP A 151 14.65 -4.49 13.95
N VAL A 152 14.44 -3.75 15.03
CA VAL A 152 13.85 -2.41 14.94
C VAL A 152 14.83 -1.49 14.22
N THR A 153 14.33 -0.86 13.17
CA THR A 153 15.10 0.09 12.36
C THR A 153 14.71 1.54 12.63
N ASP A 154 13.49 1.78 13.10
CA ASP A 154 12.99 3.12 13.40
C ASP A 154 11.88 3.12 14.45
N TYR A 155 11.74 4.26 15.14
CA TYR A 155 10.71 4.57 16.12
C TYR A 155 10.25 6.03 15.93
N ASP A 156 8.94 6.25 15.80
CA ASP A 156 8.38 7.60 15.85
C ASP A 156 7.94 7.91 17.30
N ASP A 157 8.56 8.94 17.90
CA ASP A 157 8.41 9.37 19.30
C ASP A 157 7.52 10.62 19.44
#